data_AF-A0A6B3M3G0-F1
#
_entry.id   AF-A0A6B3M3G0-F1
#
_cell.length_a   1.000
_cell.length_b   1.000
_cell.length_c   1.000
_cell.angle_alpha   90.00
_cell.angle_beta   90.00
_cell.angle_gamma   90.00
#
_symmetry.space_group_name_H-M   'P 1'
#
loop_
_entity.id
_entity.type
_entity.pdbx_description
1 polymer ?
#
loop_
_entity_poly.entity_id
_entity_poly.type
_entity_poly.pdbx_seq_one_letter_code
_entity_poly.pdbx_strand_id
1 'polypeptide(L)' 'MSENSNIRNSIEEVSGMSKRVSVVLQNNVAADLEQLATDERRSQSQMGAILIEEALKARKELQEMETTSAVQEDK' A
#
# COMPACT_ATOMS: atom_id res chain seq x y z
N MET A 1 34.73 31.83 21.45
CA MET A 1 34.57 30.38 21.76
C MET A 1 33.17 30.22 22.33
N SER A 2 32.24 29.38 21.92
CA SER A 2 32.11 28.42 20.82
C SER A 2 30.64 27.98 20.92
N GLU A 3 29.75 28.45 20.05
CA GLU A 3 28.38 27.93 19.97
C GLU A 3 28.11 27.37 18.59
N ASN A 4 28.81 26.27 18.27
CA ASN A 4 28.42 25.41 17.17
C ASN A 4 27.27 24.52 17.66
N SER A 5 26.05 25.05 17.60
CA SER A 5 24.85 24.25 17.72
C SER A 5 24.68 23.46 16.41
N ASN A 6 25.26 22.26 16.39
CA ASN A 6 25.12 21.30 15.31
C ASN A 6 23.64 20.90 15.20
N ILE A 7 22.94 21.49 14.21
CA ILE A 7 21.65 21.00 13.73
C ILE A 7 21.90 19.64 13.08
N ARG A 8 21.89 18.58 13.89
CA ARG A 8 21.71 17.22 13.39
C ARG A 8 20.24 17.13 12.98
N ASN A 9 19.97 17.38 11.70
CA ASN A 9 18.77 16.89 11.06
C ASN A 9 18.71 15.40 11.32
N SER A 10 17.86 15.02 12.27
CA SER A 10 17.44 13.64 12.46
C SER A 10 16.62 13.32 11.21
N ILE A 11 17.29 12.75 10.22
CA ILE A 11 16.62 11.95 9.22
C ILE A 11 15.92 10.89 10.06
N GLU A 12 14.60 11.05 10.25
CA GLU A 12 13.77 9.96 10.73
C GLU A 12 14.01 8.81 9.76
N GLU A 13 14.85 7.87 10.19
CA GLU A 13 14.88 6.54 9.62
C GLU A 13 13.43 6.08 9.66
N VAL A 14 12.76 6.07 8.51
CA VAL A 14 11.63 5.19 8.29
C VAL A 14 12.21 3.77 8.28
N SER A 15 12.65 3.30 9.45
CA SER A 15 12.88 1.90 9.76
C SER A 15 11.51 1.25 9.88
N GLY A 16 10.75 1.31 8.78
CA GLY A 16 9.50 0.61 8.63
C GLY A 16 9.84 -0.84 8.41
N MET A 17 9.96 -1.62 9.49
CA MET A 17 10.00 -3.08 9.39
C MET A 17 8.85 -3.52 8.49
N SER A 18 9.18 -4.13 7.35
CA SER A 18 8.17 -4.70 6.47
C SER A 18 7.38 -5.73 7.27
N LYS A 19 6.07 -5.48 7.40
CA LYS A 19 5.18 -6.42 8.08
C LYS A 19 4.93 -7.61 7.15
N ARG A 20 5.14 -8.82 7.66
CA ARG A 20 4.83 -10.05 6.92
C ARG A 20 3.39 -10.45 7.16
N VAL A 21 2.69 -10.80 6.09
CA VAL A 21 1.33 -11.36 6.14
C VAL A 21 1.37 -12.70 5.42
N SER A 22 0.80 -13.73 6.04
CA SER A 22 0.62 -15.06 5.43
C SER A 22 -0.86 -15.22 5.10
N VAL A 23 -1.14 -15.65 3.87
CA VAL A 23 -2.51 -15.83 3.36
C VAL A 23 -2.62 -17.16 2.62
N VAL A 24 -3.82 -17.73 2.64
CA VAL A 24 -4.18 -18.88 1.81
C VAL A 24 -5.05 -18.35 0.66
N LEU A 25 -4.60 -18.55 -0.57
CA LEU A 25 -5.33 -18.16 -1.78
C LEU A 25 -6.13 -19.35 -2.31
N GLN A 26 -7.26 -19.07 -2.94
CA GLN A 26 -7.94 -20.07 -3.76
C GLN A 26 -7.08 -20.42 -4.98
N ASN A 27 -7.20 -21.66 -5.47
CA ASN A 27 -6.33 -22.17 -6.53
C ASN A 27 -6.34 -21.30 -7.80
N ASN A 28 -7.52 -20.81 -8.21
CA ASN A 28 -7.64 -19.91 -9.36
C ASN A 28 -6.91 -18.59 -9.13
N VAL A 29 -7.06 -17.97 -7.96
CA VAL A 29 -6.39 -16.71 -7.62
C VAL A 29 -4.88 -16.86 -7.55
N ALA A 30 -4.39 -17.99 -7.04
CA ALA A 30 -2.96 -18.29 -7.01
C ALA A 30 -2.37 -18.44 -8.42
N ALA A 31 -3.09 -19.13 -9.32
CA ALA A 31 -2.68 -19.29 -10.71
C ALA A 31 -2.66 -17.95 -11.47
N ASP A 32 -3.69 -17.11 -11.27
CA ASP A 32 -3.75 -15.78 -11.89
C ASP A 32 -2.61 -14.88 -11.39
N LEU A 33 -2.30 -14.93 -10.08
CA LEU A 33 -1.18 -14.21 -9.49
C LEU A 33 0.17 -14.66 -10.08
N GLU A 34 0.36 -15.96 -10.26
CA GLU A 34 1.58 -16.53 -10.85
C GLU A 34 1.76 -16.10 -12.32
N GLN A 35 0.67 -16.13 -13.09
CA GLN A 35 0.67 -15.71 -14.49
C GLN A 35 1.01 -14.22 -14.60
N LEU A 36 0.34 -13.36 -13.83
CA LEU A 36 0.59 -11.92 -13.82
C LEU A 36 2.02 -11.58 -13.40
N ALA A 37 2.53 -12.24 -12.37
CA ALA A 37 3.91 -12.05 -11.93
C ALA A 37 4.91 -12.41 -13.06
N THR A 38 4.64 -13.48 -13.80
CA THR A 38 5.46 -13.93 -14.93
C THR A 38 5.43 -12.92 -16.07
N ASP A 39 4.24 -12.48 -16.48
CA ASP A 39 4.05 -11.55 -17.60
C ASP A 39 4.70 -10.19 -17.33
N GLU A 40 4.62 -9.70 -16.09
CA GLU A 40 5.24 -8.45 -15.67
C GLU A 40 6.71 -8.57 -15.23
N ARG A 41 7.29 -9.77 -15.28
CA ARG A 41 8.68 -10.06 -14.86
C ARG A 41 8.96 -9.62 -13.42
N ARG A 42 8.02 -9.89 -12.51
CA ARG A 42 8.11 -9.61 -11.07
C ARG A 42 8.05 -10.91 -10.26
N SER A 43 8.50 -10.87 -9.00
CA SER A 43 8.24 -11.98 -8.09
C SER A 43 6.76 -12.03 -7.69
N GLN A 44 6.22 -13.22 -7.41
CA GLN A 44 4.85 -13.37 -6.90
C GLN A 44 4.58 -12.53 -5.65
N SER A 45 5.56 -12.40 -4.75
CA SER A 45 5.44 -11.56 -3.56
C SER A 45 5.32 -10.07 -3.89
N GLN A 46 6.07 -9.59 -4.88
CA GLN A 46 5.98 -8.19 -5.31
C GLN A 46 4.66 -7.93 -6.02
N MET A 47 4.25 -8.85 -6.91
CA MET A 47 2.95 -8.75 -7.59
C MET A 47 1.80 -8.75 -6.57
N GLY A 48 1.84 -9.66 -5.59
CA GLY A 48 0.83 -9.71 -4.54
C GLY A 48 0.76 -8.42 -3.72
N ALA A 49 1.91 -7.81 -3.40
CA ALA A 49 1.94 -6.53 -2.69
C ALA A 49 1.30 -5.40 -3.52
N ILE A 50 1.61 -5.31 -4.82
CA ILE A 50 1.06 -4.30 -5.73
C ILE A 50 -0.46 -4.43 -5.83
N LEU A 51 -0.97 -5.64 -6.07
CA LEU A 51 -2.41 -5.88 -6.17
C LEU A 51 -3.15 -5.53 -4.88
N ILE A 52 -2.53 -5.76 -3.71
CA ILE A 52 -3.08 -5.34 -2.42
C ILE A 52 -3.11 -3.81 -2.31
N GLU A 53 -2.04 -3.11 -2.69
CA GLU A 53 -1.98 -1.65 -2.67
C GLU A 53 -3.05 -1.02 -3.60
N GLU A 54 -3.20 -1.55 -4.81
CA GLU A 54 -4.21 -1.13 -5.77
C GLU A 54 -5.63 -1.36 -5.25
N ALA A 55 -5.91 -2.54 -4.69
CA ALA A 55 -7.21 -2.85 -4.11
C ALA A 55 -7.53 -1.95 -2.90
N LEU A 56 -6.54 -1.62 -2.06
CA LEU A 56 -6.72 -0.70 -0.95
C LEU A 56 -6.99 0.72 -1.42
N LYS A 57 -6.31 1.19 -2.47
CA LYS A 57 -6.55 2.51 -3.07
C LYS A 57 -7.96 2.61 -3.63
N ALA A 58 -8.39 1.63 -4.43
CA ALA A 58 -9.74 1.58 -4.98
C ALA A 58 -10.82 1.57 -3.88
N ARG A 59 -10.59 0.84 -2.79
CA ARG A 59 -11.52 0.84 -1.64
C ARG A 59 -11.63 2.19 -0.94
N LYS A 60 -10.51 2.91 -0.77
CA LYS A 60 -10.52 4.25 -0.17
C LYS A 60 -11.28 5.23 -1.05
N GLU A 61 -11.04 5.21 -2.36
CA GLU A 61 -11.74 6.06 -3.32
C GLU A 61 -13.26 5.84 -3.28
N LEU A 62 -13.72 4.58 -3.17
CA LEU A 62 -15.15 4.28 -3.01
C LEU A 62 -15.74 4.82 -1.71
N GLN A 63 -15.02 4.70 -0.59
CA GLN A 63 -15.47 5.23 0.70
C GLN A 63 -15.55 6.77 0.71
N GLU A 64 -14.60 7.44 0.08
CA GLU A 64 -14.62 8.90 -0.07
C GLU A 64 -15.81 9.37 -0.93
N MET A 65 -16.16 8.63 -1.99
CA MET A 65 -17.35 8.91 -2.80
C MET A 65 -18.65 8.74 -2.00
N GLU A 66 -18.79 7.67 -1.22
CA GLU A 66 -19.96 7.45 -0.35
C GLU A 66 -20.12 8.55 0.71
N THR A 67 -19.03 9.03 1.30
CA THR A 67 -19.09 10.14 2.27
C THR A 67 -19.38 11.50 1.64
N THR A 68 -19.04 11.73 0.37
CA THR A 68 -19.29 13.01 -0.32
C THR A 68 -20.76 13.11 -0.78
N SER A 69 -21.37 11.99 -1.18
CA SER A 69 -22.80 11.95 -1.53
C SER A 69 -23.75 12.12 -0.34
N ALA A 70 -23.29 11.88 0.89
CA ALA A 70 -24.09 12.08 2.10
C ALA A 70 -24.17 13.54 2.61
N VAL A 71 -23.43 14.48 2.00
CA VAL A 71 -23.38 15.90 2.42
C VAL A 71 -24.23 16.82 1.51
N GLN A 72 -24.88 16.27 0.48
CA GLN A 72 -25.73 17.02 -0.46
C GLN A 72 -27.25 16.76 -0.29
N GLU A 73 -27.68 16.39 0.91
CA GLU A 73 -29.10 16.45 1.32
C GLU A 73 -29.23 17.27 2.62
N ASP A 74 -28.83 18.53 2.59
CA ASP A 74 -29.38 19.56 3.47
C ASP A 74 -28.91 20.94 3.00
N LYS A 75 -29.71 21.58 2.12
CA LYS A 75 -30.04 23.02 2.11
C LYS A 75 -30.94 23.40 0.95
#